data_AF-R9CDU2-F1
#
_entry.id   AF-R9CDU2-F1
#
_cell.length_a   1.000
_cell.length_b   1.000
_cell.length_c   1.000
_cell.angle_alpha   90.00
_cell.angle_beta   90.00
_cell.angle_gamma   90.00
#
_symmetry.space_group_name_H-M   'P 1'
#
loop_
_entity.id
_entity.type
_entity.pdbx_description
1 polymer ?
#
loop_
_entity_poly.entity_id
_entity_poly.type
_entity_poly.pdbx_seq_one_letter_code
_entity_poly.pdbx_strand_id
1 'polypeptide(L)' 'MYNVEINGVQMKFIREFFDNYEDDKVKLTVSDDKNRIKIIYSAETSLTAKELESYLKTQFKTKSKYGTALYYTLYVK' A
#
# COMPACT_ATOMS: atom_id res chain seq x y z
N MET A 1 -8.96 -12.02 2.28
CA MET A 1 -7.54 -11.66 2.08
C MET A 1 -7.41 -11.11 0.68
N TYR A 2 -6.82 -9.93 0.51
CA TYR A 2 -6.71 -9.23 -0.78
C TYR A 2 -5.24 -9.02 -1.15
N ASN A 3 -4.95 -8.87 -2.43
CA ASN A 3 -3.63 -8.45 -2.92
C ASN A 3 -3.64 -6.96 -3.20
N VAL A 4 -2.76 -6.22 -2.52
CA VAL A 4 -2.56 -4.78 -2.73
C VAL A 4 -1.34 -4.60 -3.61
N GLU A 5 -1.56 -4.15 -4.83
CA GLU A 5 -0.50 -3.83 -5.78
C GLU A 5 -0.22 -2.33 -5.75
N ILE A 6 1.03 -1.95 -5.49
CA ILE A 6 1.48 -0.55 -5.55
C ILE A 6 2.56 -0.42 -6.61
N ASN A 7 2.36 0.51 -7.55
CA ASN A 7 3.34 0.83 -8.59
C ASN A 7 3.86 2.27 -8.41
N GLY A 8 5.16 2.47 -8.58
CA GLY A 8 5.79 3.78 -8.49
C GLY A 8 7.30 3.72 -8.71
N VAL A 9 7.87 4.79 -9.27
CA VAL A 9 9.31 4.87 -9.58
C VAL A 9 10.15 5.00 -8.31
N GLN A 10 9.64 5.73 -7.31
CA GLN A 10 10.36 6.01 -6.06
C GLN A 10 9.97 5.01 -4.96
N MET A 11 10.12 3.71 -5.28
CA MET A 11 9.60 2.61 -4.46
C MET A 11 10.14 2.61 -3.02
N LYS A 12 11.38 3.06 -2.81
CA LYS A 12 11.98 3.20 -1.47
C LYS A 12 11.05 3.95 -0.49
N PHE A 13 10.52 5.10 -0.90
CA PHE A 13 9.68 5.93 -0.02
C PHE A 13 8.26 5.38 0.17
N ILE A 14 7.76 4.63 -0.81
CA ILE A 14 6.49 3.91 -0.71
C ILE A 14 6.64 2.79 0.33
N ARG A 15 7.70 1.99 0.19
CA ARG A 15 8.03 0.88 1.10
C ARG A 15 8.32 1.32 2.52
N GLU A 16 9.00 2.45 2.71
CA GLU A 16 9.22 3.04 4.05
C GLU A 16 7.92 3.24 4.84
N PHE A 17 6.78 3.42 4.16
CA PHE A 17 5.48 3.53 4.81
C PHE A 17 4.71 2.21 4.90
N PHE A 18 4.74 1.40 3.84
CA PHE A 18 3.87 0.23 3.71
C PHE A 18 4.49 -1.09 4.16
N ASP A 19 5.83 -1.21 4.21
CA ASP A 19 6.49 -2.41 4.71
C ASP A 19 6.17 -2.56 6.20
N ASN A 20 5.46 -3.64 6.55
CA ASN A 20 4.93 -3.93 7.88
C ASN A 20 3.86 -2.94 8.39
N TYR A 21 3.09 -2.34 7.48
CA TYR A 21 1.94 -1.53 7.86
C TYR A 21 0.92 -2.38 8.63
N GLU A 22 0.58 -1.95 9.84
CA GLU A 22 -0.46 -2.57 10.66
C GLU A 22 -1.20 -1.50 11.46
N ASP A 23 -2.52 -1.55 11.42
CA ASP A 23 -3.42 -0.77 12.27
C ASP A 23 -4.66 -1.58 12.64
N ASP A 24 -5.62 -0.96 13.33
CA ASP A 24 -6.85 -1.61 13.79
C ASP A 24 -7.72 -2.20 12.66
N LYS A 25 -7.50 -1.82 11.39
CA LYS A 25 -8.32 -2.20 10.24
C LYS A 25 -7.59 -3.07 9.22
N VAL A 26 -6.28 -2.88 9.06
CA VAL A 26 -5.49 -3.49 7.99
C VAL A 26 -4.13 -3.91 8.48
N LYS A 27 -3.74 -5.13 8.14
CA LYS A 27 -2.36 -5.63 8.23
C LYS A 27 -1.85 -5.97 6.84
N LEU A 28 -0.70 -5.41 6.47
CA LEU A 28 -0.01 -5.68 5.20
C LEU A 28 1.25 -6.52 5.44
N THR A 29 1.39 -7.58 4.65
CA THR A 29 2.60 -8.41 4.59
C THR A 29 3.13 -8.41 3.16
N VAL A 30 4.44 -8.25 2.98
CA VAL A 30 5.06 -8.29 1.64
C VAL A 30 4.85 -9.67 1.02
N SER A 31 4.26 -9.68 -0.18
CA SER A 31 3.98 -10.90 -0.96
C SER A 31 4.96 -11.05 -2.14
N ASP A 32 5.27 -9.95 -2.84
CA ASP A 32 6.27 -9.91 -3.91
C ASP A 32 6.90 -8.52 -4.02
N ASP A 33 8.23 -8.45 -3.92
CA ASP A 33 9.03 -7.23 -4.06
C ASP A 33 10.16 -7.34 -5.10
N LYS A 34 10.12 -8.35 -5.97
CA LYS A 34 11.18 -8.60 -6.97
C LYS A 34 11.25 -7.51 -8.06
N ASN A 35 10.19 -6.72 -8.21
CA ASN A 35 10.12 -5.66 -9.21
C ASN A 35 10.55 -4.30 -8.62
N ARG A 36 11.41 -3.58 -9.33
CA ARG A 36 11.96 -2.30 -8.85
C ARG A 36 10.94 -1.16 -8.78
N ILE A 37 9.84 -1.25 -9.54
CA ILE A 37 8.80 -0.21 -9.62
C ILE A 37 7.42 -0.72 -9.19
N LYS A 38 7.34 -1.94 -8.65
CA LYS A 38 6.09 -2.56 -8.19
C LYS A 38 6.34 -3.38 -6.94
N ILE A 39 5.43 -3.29 -5.97
CA ILE A 39 5.36 -4.17 -4.81
C ILE A 39 3.95 -4.71 -4.65
N ILE A 40 3.84 -5.95 -4.18
CA ILE A 40 2.57 -6.60 -3.86
C ILE A 40 2.57 -6.95 -2.38
N TYR A 41 1.52 -6.55 -1.67
CA TYR A 41 1.25 -6.95 -0.31
C TYR A 41 0.04 -7.87 -0.25
N SER A 42 0.06 -8.83 0.66
CA SER A 42 -1.16 -9.51 1.12
C SER A 42 -1.77 -8.69 2.25
N ALA A 43 -3.07 -8.41 2.14
CA ALA A 43 -3.83 -7.64 3.11
C ALA A 43 -4.82 -8.50 3.87
N GLU A 44 -4.70 -8.47 5.20
CA GLU A 44 -5.67 -8.98 6.15
C GLU A 44 -6.52 -7.81 6.65
N THR A 45 -7.83 -7.87 6.38
CA THR A 45 -8.77 -6.80 6.71
C THR A 45 -10.21 -7.32 6.65
N SER A 46 -11.11 -6.62 7.34
CA SER A 46 -12.57 -6.76 7.20
C SER A 46 -13.17 -5.80 6.17
N LEU A 47 -12.39 -4.85 5.64
CA LEU A 47 -12.84 -3.91 4.62
C LEU A 47 -13.08 -4.61 3.28
N THR A 48 -14.04 -4.11 2.50
CA THR A 48 -14.18 -4.53 1.09
C THR A 48 -12.99 -4.03 0.26
N ALA A 49 -12.76 -4.61 -0.92
CA ALA A 49 -11.65 -4.22 -1.79
C ALA A 49 -11.63 -2.70 -2.12
N LYS A 50 -12.80 -2.11 -2.40
CA LYS A 50 -12.93 -0.68 -2.72
C LYS A 50 -12.65 0.21 -1.51
N GLU A 51 -13.13 -0.18 -0.34
CA GLU A 51 -12.88 0.54 0.92
C GLU A 51 -11.41 0.45 1.30
N LEU A 52 -10.79 -0.73 1.18
CA LEU A 52 -9.37 -0.93 1.44
C LEU A 52 -8.50 -0.05 0.53
N GLU A 53 -8.79 -0.03 -0.78
CA GLU A 53 -8.03 0.78 -1.74
C GLU A 53 -8.10 2.27 -1.37
N SER A 54 -9.31 2.76 -1.09
CA SER A 54 -9.55 4.15 -0.71
C SER A 54 -8.91 4.48 0.64
N TYR A 55 -8.97 3.56 1.59
CA TYR A 55 -8.39 3.67 2.92
C TYR A 55 -6.87 3.80 2.84
N LEU A 56 -6.18 2.85 2.20
CA LEU A 56 -4.71 2.86 2.09
C LEU A 56 -4.19 4.09 1.33
N LYS A 57 -4.89 4.51 0.26
CA LYS A 57 -4.57 5.76 -0.44
C LYS A 57 -4.67 6.97 0.50
N THR A 58 -5.71 7.02 1.33
CA THR A 58 -5.91 8.11 2.30
C THR A 58 -4.86 8.07 3.40
N GLN A 59 -4.56 6.89 3.97
CA GLN A 59 -3.53 6.73 5.01
C GLN A 59 -2.17 7.19 4.50
N PHE A 60 -1.77 6.77 3.30
CA PHE A 60 -0.50 7.21 2.73
C PHE A 60 -0.46 8.73 2.52
N LYS A 61 -1.49 9.32 1.92
CA LYS A 61 -1.56 10.77 1.68
C LYS A 61 -1.54 11.61 2.96
N THR A 62 -2.14 11.11 4.04
CA THR A 62 -2.33 11.88 5.28
C THR A 62 -1.22 11.67 6.30
N LYS A 63 -0.62 10.47 6.34
CA LYS A 63 0.38 10.10 7.35
C LYS A 63 1.80 10.00 6.81
N SER A 64 1.99 9.75 5.51
CA SER A 64 3.34 9.73 4.92
C SER A 64 3.83 11.14 4.65
N LYS A 65 5.12 11.40 4.89
CA LYS A 65 5.80 12.63 4.48
C LYS A 65 5.79 12.83 2.96
N TYR A 66 5.60 11.76 2.20
CA TYR A 66 5.74 11.74 0.75
C TYR A 66 4.42 11.50 0.00
N GLY A 67 3.33 11.18 0.70
CA GLY A 67 2.10 10.67 0.08
C GLY A 67 1.42 11.62 -0.89
N THR A 68 1.60 12.93 -0.71
CA THR A 68 1.08 13.98 -1.61
C THR A 68 2.02 14.36 -2.74
N ALA A 69 3.32 14.04 -2.61
CA ALA A 69 4.36 14.44 -3.55
C ALA A 69 4.73 13.33 -4.56
N LEU A 70 4.52 12.07 -4.20
CA LEU A 70 4.86 10.93 -5.04
C LEU A 70 3.76 10.62 -6.06
N TYR A 71 4.17 10.34 -7.29
CA TYR A 71 3.30 9.71 -8.27
C TYR A 71 3.32 8.19 -8.09
N TYR A 72 2.16 7.60 -7.76
CA TYR A 72 1.99 6.17 -7.56
C TYR A 72 0.57 5.72 -7.95
N THR A 73 0.42 4.42 -8.21
CA THR A 73 -0.89 3.77 -8.28
C THR A 73 -0.99 2.72 -7.19
N LEU A 74 -2.20 2.52 -6.68
CA LEU A 74 -2.53 1.49 -5.69
C LEU A 74 -3.84 0.85 -6.11
N TYR A 75 -3.82 -0.47 -6.28
CA TYR A 75 -4.97 -1.28 -6.68
C TYR A 75 -5.14 -2.46 -5.73
N VAL A 76 -6.38 -2.77 -5.38
CA VAL A 76 -6.73 -3.94 -4.58
C VAL A 76 -7.37 -5.00 -5.47
N LYS A 77 -6.81 -6.22 -5.48
CA LYS A 77 -7.26 -7.38 -6.25
C LYS A 77 -7.68 -8.53 -5.34
#